data_AF-A0A259T368-F1
#
_entry.id   AF-A0A259T368-F1
#
_cell.length_a   1.000
_cell.length_b   1.000
_cell.length_c   1.000
_cell.angle_alpha   90.00
_cell.angle_beta   90.00
_cell.angle_gamma   90.00
#
_symmetry.space_group_name_H-M   'P 1'
#
loop_
_entity.id
_entity.type
_entity.pdbx_description
1 polymer ?
#
loop_
_entity_poly.entity_id
_entity_poly.type
_entity_poly.pdbx_seq_one_letter_code
_entity_poly.pdbx_strand_id
1 'polypeptide(L)' 'MRILVILLALVSFNLMGYAQAHAASDYNKRPVELIVNGNYISMEVHPTMDNNRLFIPIRSLASLGIHYSWNPSSKK' A
#
# COMPACT_ATOMS: atom_id res chain seq x y z
N MET A 1 -19.99 -44.88 26.95
CA MET A 1 -20.60 -43.56 27.22
C MET A 1 -19.55 -42.48 27.50
N ARG A 2 -18.67 -42.63 28.51
CA ARG A 2 -17.64 -41.63 28.88
C ARG A 2 -16.66 -41.24 27.77
N ILE A 3 -16.12 -42.22 27.02
CA ILE A 3 -15.13 -41.98 25.96
C ILE A 3 -15.72 -41.20 24.77
N LEU A 4 -17.01 -41.42 24.48
CA LEU A 4 -17.73 -40.76 23.39
C LEU A 4 -17.92 -39.27 23.68
N VAL A 5 -18.25 -38.94 24.93
CA VAL A 5 -18.41 -37.55 25.39
C VAL A 5 -17.09 -36.78 25.32
N ILE A 6 -15.96 -37.43 25.62
CA ILE A 6 -14.63 -36.81 25.55
C ILE A 6 -14.23 -36.53 24.10
N LEU A 7 -14.49 -37.46 23.18
CA LEU A 7 -14.22 -37.27 21.75
C LEU A 7 -15.06 -36.12 21.17
N LEU A 8 -16.33 -36.02 21.58
CA LEU A 8 -17.22 -34.96 21.11
C LEU A 8 -16.78 -33.58 21.64
N ALA A 9 -16.31 -33.50 22.89
CA ALA A 9 -15.77 -32.28 23.47
C ALA A 9 -14.50 -31.81 22.78
N LEU A 10 -13.60 -32.73 22.40
CA LEU A 10 -12.37 -32.42 21.66
C LEU A 10 -12.65 -31.90 20.25
N VAL A 11 -13.61 -32.48 19.53
CA VAL A 11 -14.00 -32.00 18.18
C VAL A 11 -14.62 -30.60 18.27
N SER A 12 -15.45 -30.35 19.28
CA SER A 12 -16.07 -29.04 19.53
C SER A 12 -15.03 -27.96 19.83
N PHE A 13 -13.97 -28.30 20.55
CA PHE A 13 -12.88 -27.38 20.90
C PHE A 13 -12.03 -26.97 19.67
N ASN A 14 -11.87 -27.88 18.70
CA ASN A 14 -11.14 -27.59 17.46
C ASN A 14 -11.95 -26.72 16.49
N LEU A 15 -13.29 -26.73 16.56
CA LEU A 15 -14.14 -25.89 15.71
C LEU A 15 -14.18 -24.41 16.13
N MET A 16 -13.77 -24.07 17.36
CA MET A 16 -13.80 -22.70 17.86
C MET A 16 -12.59 -21.84 17.40
N GLY A 17 -11.60 -22.45 16.74
CA GLY A 17 -10.34 -21.80 16.34
C GLY A 17 -10.34 -21.09 14.98
N TYR A 18 -11.42 -21.13 14.19
CA TYR A 18 -11.48 -20.47 12.88
C TYR A 18 -11.94 -19.01 12.98
N ALA A 19 -11.38 -18.23 13.91
CA ALA A 19 -11.53 -16.78 13.82
C ALA A 19 -10.68 -16.31 12.64
N GLN A 20 -11.35 -15.90 11.56
CA GLN A 20 -10.70 -15.47 10.33
C GLN A 20 -9.71 -14.33 10.62
N ALA A 21 -8.47 -14.51 10.18
CA ALA A 21 -7.51 -13.42 10.14
C ALA A 21 -8.05 -12.36 9.19
N HIS A 22 -8.47 -11.20 9.74
CA HIS A 22 -8.81 -10.06 8.91
C HIS A 22 -7.58 -9.71 8.07
N ALA A 23 -7.76 -9.73 6.75
CA ALA A 23 -6.72 -9.36 5.80
C ALA A 23 -6.17 -7.99 6.21
N ALA A 24 -4.89 -7.92 6.55
CA ALA A 24 -4.21 -6.65 6.67
C ALA A 24 -4.39 -5.92 5.34
N SER A 25 -5.13 -4.81 5.35
CA SER A 25 -5.25 -3.96 4.17
C SER A 25 -3.83 -3.48 3.85
N ASP A 26 -3.29 -3.98 2.75
CA ASP A 26 -1.96 -3.67 2.22
C ASP A 26 -1.99 -2.22 1.68
N TYR A 27 -2.12 -1.25 2.58
CA TYR A 27 -2.23 0.19 2.27
C TYR A 27 -1.10 0.66 1.36
N ASN A 28 0.08 0.06 1.52
CA ASN A 28 1.28 0.36 0.75
C ASN A 28 1.27 -0.20 -0.69
N LYS A 29 0.25 -0.94 -1.13
CA LYS A 29 0.17 -1.50 -2.49
C LYS A 29 -0.70 -0.72 -3.46
N ARG A 30 -1.49 0.25 -3.01
CA ARG A 30 -2.30 1.03 -3.94
C ARG A 30 -1.42 2.09 -4.60
N PRO A 31 -1.46 2.21 -5.94
CA PRO A 31 -0.75 3.27 -6.62
C PRO A 31 -1.29 4.62 -6.15
N VAL A 32 -0.39 5.56 -5.86
CA VAL A 32 -0.78 6.93 -5.51
C VAL A 32 -1.12 7.68 -6.79
N GLU A 33 -2.32 8.23 -6.86
CA GLU A 33 -2.77 9.04 -8.00
C GLU A 33 -2.42 10.52 -7.77
N LEU A 34 -2.11 11.23 -8.86
CA LEU A 34 -1.83 12.67 -8.83
C LEU A 34 -2.93 13.42 -9.59
N ILE A 35 -3.66 14.25 -8.86
CA ILE A 35 -4.75 15.10 -9.41
C ILE A 35 -4.36 16.56 -9.19
N VAL A 36 -4.26 17.32 -10.27
CA VAL A 36 -3.90 18.75 -10.24
C VAL A 36 -5.01 19.54 -10.89
N ASN A 37 -5.63 20.45 -10.14
CA ASN A 37 -6.77 21.26 -10.61
C ASN A 37 -7.91 20.44 -11.23
N GLY A 38 -8.20 19.26 -10.67
CA GLY A 38 -9.22 18.34 -11.18
C GLY A 38 -8.80 17.47 -12.36
N ASN A 39 -7.58 17.64 -12.88
CA ASN A 39 -7.06 16.83 -13.97
C ASN A 39 -6.16 15.71 -13.44
N TYR A 40 -6.38 14.49 -13.94
CA TYR A 40 -5.53 13.35 -13.67
C TYR A 40 -4.21 13.48 -14.43
N ILE A 41 -3.09 13.35 -13.73
CA ILE A 41 -1.76 13.35 -14.32
C ILE A 41 -1.33 11.91 -14.54
N SER A 42 -1.22 11.51 -15.80
CA SER A 42 -0.67 10.19 -16.17
C SER A 42 0.82 10.13 -15.85
N MET A 43 1.25 9.07 -15.19
CA MET A 43 2.63 8.88 -14.75
C MET A 43 3.08 7.45 -15.04
N GLU A 44 4.26 7.29 -15.63
CA GLU A 44 4.91 5.98 -15.84
C GLU A 44 5.38 5.36 -14.52
N VAL A 45 5.71 6.21 -13.54
CA VAL A 45 6.17 5.83 -12.21
C VAL A 45 5.24 6.49 -11.20
N HIS A 46 4.68 5.71 -10.28
CA HIS A 46 3.80 6.24 -9.24
C HIS A 46 4.61 6.90 -8.11
N PRO A 47 4.06 7.92 -7.44
CA PRO A 47 4.63 8.48 -6.23
C PRO A 47 4.82 7.40 -5.17
N THR A 48 5.91 7.50 -4.42
CA THR A 48 6.24 6.56 -3.35
C THR A 48 6.23 7.26 -1.99
N MET A 49 5.76 6.55 -0.97
CA MET A 49 5.85 7.01 0.41
C MET A 49 7.10 6.39 1.03
N ASP A 50 8.06 7.22 1.44
CA ASP A 50 9.25 6.79 2.18
C ASP A 50 9.46 7.71 3.38
N ASN A 51 9.68 7.13 4.56
CA ASN A 51 9.91 7.87 5.81
C ASN A 51 8.91 9.03 6.04
N ASN A 52 7.61 8.75 5.85
CA ASN A 52 6.52 9.75 5.93
C ASN A 52 6.66 10.94 4.96
N ARG A 53 7.42 10.78 3.87
CA ARG A 53 7.55 11.76 2.79
C ARG A 53 7.02 11.16 1.50
N LEU A 54 6.24 11.95 0.78
CA LEU A 54 5.76 11.58 -0.55
C LEU A 54 6.78 12.04 -1.58
N PHE A 55 7.36 11.09 -2.31
CA PHE A 55 8.26 11.35 -3.41
C PHE A 55 7.48 11.30 -4.71
N ILE A 56 7.42 12.45 -5.38
CA ILE A 56 6.75 12.59 -6.67
C ILE A 56 7.83 12.64 -7.76
N PRO A 57 7.71 11.85 -8.85
CA PRO A 57 8.65 11.94 -9.95
C PRO A 57 8.68 13.34 -10.54
N ILE A 58 9.87 13.94 -10.64
CA ILE A 58 10.03 15.31 -11.17
C ILE A 58 9.52 15.43 -12.61
N ARG A 59 9.58 14.35 -13.40
CA ARG A 59 9.05 14.30 -14.77
C ARG A 59 7.54 14.52 -14.81
N SER A 60 6.79 14.05 -13.81
CA SER A 60 5.34 14.25 -13.73
C SER A 60 4.99 15.73 -13.64
N LEU A 61 5.87 16.54 -13.04
CA LEU A 61 5.70 17.98 -12.93
C LEU A 61 5.95 18.73 -14.24
N ALA A 62 6.71 18.15 -15.19
CA ALA A 62 6.93 18.76 -16.51
C ALA A 62 5.61 18.99 -17.25
N SER A 63 4.65 18.08 -17.10
CA SER A 63 3.31 18.18 -17.69
C SER A 63 2.53 19.40 -17.19
N LEU A 64 2.93 19.97 -16.05
CA LEU A 64 2.33 21.16 -15.43
C LEU A 64 3.04 22.47 -15.86
N GLY A 65 3.94 22.41 -16.84
CA GLY A 65 4.71 23.57 -17.30
C GLY A 65 5.92 23.92 -16.41
N ILE A 66 6.31 23.02 -15.50
CA ILE A 66 7.49 23.22 -14.66
C ILE A 66 8.74 22.81 -15.45
N HIS A 67 9.65 23.77 -15.65
CA HIS A 67 10.94 23.53 -16.26
C HIS A 67 11.98 23.14 -15.20
N TYR A 68 12.74 22.09 -15.47
CA TYR A 68 13.86 21.68 -14.63
C TYR A 68 15.09 21.38 -15.50
N SER A 69 16.26 21.66 -14.95
CA SER A 69 17.55 21.31 -15.54
C SER A 69 18.47 20.73 -14.48
N TRP A 70 19.36 19.85 -14.91
CA TRP A 70 20.42 19.36 -14.05
C TRP A 70 21.50 20.44 -13.91
N ASN A 71 21.83 20.80 -12.68
CA ASN A 71 22.95 21.70 -12.40
C ASN A 71 24.18 20.87 -11.97
N PRO A 72 25.15 20.63 -12.87
CA PRO A 72 26.31 19.79 -12.56
C PRO A 72 27.20 20.39 -11.46
N SER A 73 27.24 21.71 -11.32
CA SER A 73 28.03 22.40 -10.30
C SER A 73 27.45 22.26 -8.88
N SER A 74 26.20 21.82 -8.75
CA SER A 74 25.58 21.56 -7.45
C SER A 74 25.88 20.17 -6.88
N LYS A 75 26.60 19.33 -7.63
CA LYS A 75 27.00 17.99 -7.20
C LYS A 75 28.09 18.12 -6.13
N LYS A 76 27.73 17.83 -4.87
CA LYS A 76 28.69 17.65 -3.77
C LYS A 76 29.45 16.33 -3.90
#